data_AF-A0AAV9IL20-F1
#
_entry.id   AF-A0AAV9IL20-F1
#
_cell.length_a   1.000
_cell.length_b   1.000
_cell.length_c   1.000
_cell.angle_alpha   90.00
_cell.angle_beta   90.00
_cell.angle_gamma   90.00
#
_symmetry.space_group_name_H-M   'P 1'
#
loop_
_entity.id
_entity.type
_entity.pdbx_description
1 polymer ?
#
loop_
_entity_poly.entity_id
_entity_poly.type
_entity_poly.pdbx_seq_one_letter_code
_entity_poly.pdbx_strand_id
1 'polypeptide(L)'
;MHKENKQVKQFRKTLLLHGLGIRPVQEDGNCLFRAVADQLYGSEECHSRVRTKVCNYMQLHSDFFKPFLTGPKTFAQYMEEMRKDGTWAGNLELQAVSLAYHVNIRIHQLQQPWYDICNFEDAEWIHLAFHDYRHYSSVRRLRHLFSKLPAKHREVPHEVRSVVGKELAERNRITYRQAMLILNGTDYDWSRSLDYLGLVCKHGTDVTKTSLNRAEKEELKRLQQFWKQGSEPSDSGIVQHRLSI
;
A
#
# COMPACT_ATOMS: atom_id res chain seq x y z
N MET A 1 -28.14 -3.81 1.54
CA MET A 1 -26.99 -4.64 1.10
C MET A 1 -26.35 -3.98 -0.11
N HIS A 2 -25.25 -3.25 0.08
CA HIS A 2 -24.47 -2.70 -1.04
C HIS A 2 -23.71 -3.85 -1.71
N LYS A 3 -23.99 -4.13 -3.00
CA LYS A 3 -23.17 -5.02 -3.82
C LYS A 3 -21.78 -4.39 -3.93
N GLU A 4 -20.81 -4.97 -3.24
CA GLU A 4 -19.42 -4.55 -3.37
C GLU A 4 -18.99 -4.65 -4.85
N ASN A 5 -18.64 -3.51 -5.44
CA ASN A 5 -18.36 -3.36 -6.86
C ASN A 5 -17.29 -4.39 -7.30
N LYS A 6 -17.57 -5.14 -8.37
CA LYS A 6 -16.67 -6.17 -8.96
C LYS A 6 -15.24 -5.64 -9.14
N GLN A 7 -15.12 -4.36 -9.45
CA GLN A 7 -13.84 -3.68 -9.63
C GLN A 7 -13.07 -3.54 -8.29
N VAL A 8 -13.73 -3.12 -7.21
CA VAL A 8 -13.10 -3.01 -5.87
C VAL A 8 -12.61 -4.37 -5.39
N LYS A 9 -13.37 -5.43 -5.64
CA LYS A 9 -12.93 -6.82 -5.37
C LYS A 9 -11.69 -7.18 -6.16
N GLN A 10 -11.63 -6.83 -7.44
CA GLN A 10 -10.47 -7.07 -8.28
C GLN A 10 -9.24 -6.29 -7.80
N PHE A 11 -9.39 -5.04 -7.37
CA PHE A 11 -8.29 -4.24 -6.85
C PHE A 11 -7.70 -4.82 -5.57
N ARG A 12 -8.56 -5.21 -4.62
CA ARG A 12 -8.13 -5.93 -3.41
C ARG A 12 -7.43 -7.23 -3.75
N LYS A 13 -7.95 -7.99 -4.72
CA LYS A 13 -7.30 -9.22 -5.20
C LYS A 13 -5.90 -8.94 -5.76
N THR A 14 -5.72 -7.88 -6.56
CA THR A 14 -4.39 -7.50 -7.06
C THR A 14 -3.44 -7.17 -5.92
N LEU A 15 -3.84 -6.34 -4.96
CA LEU A 15 -3.00 -6.03 -3.79
C LEU A 15 -2.66 -7.28 -2.98
N LEU A 16 -3.64 -8.15 -2.76
CA LEU A 16 -3.45 -9.43 -2.06
C LEU A 16 -2.41 -10.30 -2.75
N LEU A 17 -2.37 -10.35 -4.09
CA LEU A 17 -1.35 -11.09 -4.85
C LEU A 17 0.06 -10.50 -4.69
N HIS A 18 0.17 -9.23 -4.32
CA HIS A 18 1.43 -8.57 -3.96
C HIS A 18 1.72 -8.64 -2.46
N GLY A 19 0.99 -9.47 -1.69
CA GLY A 19 1.09 -9.55 -0.23
C GLY A 19 0.78 -8.23 0.50
N LEU A 20 -0.05 -7.40 -0.13
CA LEU A 20 -0.54 -6.14 0.41
C LEU A 20 -2.03 -6.25 0.74
N GLY A 21 -2.46 -5.47 1.72
CA GLY A 21 -3.85 -5.32 2.11
C GLY A 21 -4.19 -3.85 2.30
N ILE A 22 -5.42 -3.48 1.99
CA ILE A 22 -5.95 -2.15 2.28
C ILE A 22 -6.35 -2.12 3.75
N ARG A 23 -5.81 -1.15 4.49
CA ARG A 23 -6.32 -0.75 5.78
C ARG A 23 -7.20 0.50 5.57
N PRO A 24 -8.53 0.36 5.68
CA PRO A 24 -9.43 1.49 5.53
C PRO A 24 -9.12 2.56 6.57
N VAL A 25 -9.28 3.81 6.17
CA VAL A 25 -9.28 4.97 7.05
C VAL A 25 -10.64 5.64 6.95
N GLN A 26 -10.94 6.56 7.85
CA GLN A 26 -12.20 7.29 7.79
C GLN A 26 -12.38 8.01 6.43
N GLU A 27 -13.55 7.83 5.82
CA GLU A 27 -13.93 8.42 4.52
C GLU A 27 -14.38 9.88 4.69
N ASP A 28 -13.46 10.74 5.11
CA ASP A 28 -13.66 12.18 5.21
C ASP A 28 -12.62 12.95 4.38
N GLY A 29 -12.68 14.28 4.42
CA GLY A 29 -11.70 15.12 3.73
C GLY A 29 -10.29 15.09 4.35
N ASN A 30 -10.07 14.32 5.41
CA ASN A 30 -8.75 14.05 5.99
C ASN A 30 -8.15 12.73 5.49
N CYS A 31 -8.84 11.96 4.64
CA CYS A 31 -8.43 10.60 4.26
C CYS A 31 -6.97 10.46 3.79
N LEU A 32 -6.44 11.42 3.01
CA LEU A 32 -5.02 11.42 2.62
C LEU A 32 -4.10 11.49 3.84
N PHE A 33 -4.32 12.45 4.74
CA PHE A 33 -3.51 12.61 5.94
C PHE A 33 -3.69 11.46 6.93
N ARG A 34 -4.89 10.86 6.99
CA ARG A 34 -5.18 9.65 7.78
C ARG A 34 -4.41 8.44 7.28
N ALA A 35 -4.42 8.21 5.97
CA ALA A 35 -3.67 7.12 5.35
C ALA A 35 -2.16 7.28 5.55
N VAL A 36 -1.65 8.51 5.40
CA VAL A 36 -0.24 8.83 5.70
C VAL A 36 0.07 8.66 7.20
N ALA A 37 -0.81 9.09 8.09
CA ALA A 37 -0.62 8.94 9.53
C ALA A 37 -0.57 7.45 9.93
N ASP A 38 -1.44 6.62 9.36
CA ASP A 38 -1.40 5.18 9.57
C ASP A 38 -0.04 4.61 9.13
N GLN A 39 0.45 4.97 7.93
CA GLN A 39 1.74 4.50 7.44
C GLN A 39 2.91 4.94 8.33
N LEU A 40 2.92 6.18 8.79
CA LEU A 40 4.03 6.76 9.56
C LEU A 40 4.01 6.40 11.05
N TYR A 41 2.82 6.19 11.63
CA TYR A 41 2.62 6.10 13.08
C TYR A 41 1.83 4.87 13.54
N GLY A 42 1.28 4.06 12.63
CA GLY A 42 0.51 2.87 13.03
C GLY A 42 -0.99 3.09 13.21
N SER A 43 -1.45 4.34 13.15
CA SER A 43 -2.83 4.77 13.42
C SER A 43 -3.18 6.04 12.64
N GLU A 44 -4.44 6.17 12.21
CA GLU A 44 -4.95 7.37 11.53
C GLU A 44 -5.14 8.57 12.46
N GLU A 45 -5.14 8.38 13.78
CA GLU A 45 -5.44 9.40 14.80
C GLU A 45 -4.48 10.61 14.73
N CYS A 46 -3.27 10.41 14.21
CA CYS A 46 -2.28 11.46 14.05
C CYS A 46 -2.45 12.30 12.76
N HIS A 47 -3.57 12.20 12.04
CA HIS A 47 -3.78 12.90 10.76
C HIS A 47 -3.64 14.43 10.88
N SER A 48 -4.11 15.03 11.99
CA SER A 48 -4.00 16.47 12.23
C SER A 48 -2.54 16.91 12.33
N ARG A 49 -1.71 16.14 13.04
CA ARG A 49 -0.26 16.36 13.13
C ARG A 49 0.41 16.25 11.76
N VAL A 50 -0.02 15.29 10.92
CA VAL A 50 0.47 15.18 9.54
C VAL A 50 0.11 16.42 8.75
N ARG A 51 -1.16 16.83 8.74
CA ARG A 51 -1.64 18.03 8.04
C ARG A 51 -0.86 19.28 8.47
N THR A 52 -0.70 19.51 9.77
CA THR A 52 0.04 20.68 10.29
C THR A 52 1.49 20.69 9.80
N LYS A 53 2.19 19.55 9.90
CA LYS A 53 3.60 19.47 9.46
C LYS A 53 3.73 19.69 7.96
N VAL A 54 2.86 19.07 7.16
CA VAL A 54 2.84 19.25 5.69
C VAL A 54 2.57 20.69 5.32
N CYS A 55 1.56 21.32 5.92
CA CYS A 55 1.23 22.72 5.63
C CYS A 55 2.37 23.68 6.03
N ASN A 56 3.04 23.42 7.16
CA ASN A 56 4.19 24.23 7.59
C ASN A 56 5.37 24.07 6.63
N TYR A 57 5.63 22.86 6.15
CA TYR A 57 6.66 22.61 5.15
C TYR A 57 6.35 23.36 3.84
N MET A 58 5.13 23.25 3.34
CA MET A 58 4.71 23.96 2.11
C MET A 58 4.84 25.47 2.25
N GLN A 59 4.45 26.02 3.40
CA GLN A 59 4.58 27.45 3.68
C GLN A 59 6.03 27.92 3.71
N LEU A 60 6.92 27.14 4.35
CA LEU A 60 8.35 27.45 4.43
C LEU A 60 9.04 27.38 3.06
N HIS A 61 8.62 26.44 2.22
CA HIS A 61 9.18 26.21 0.89
C HIS A 61 8.24 26.72 -0.22
N SER A 62 7.57 27.85 0.03
CA SER A 62 6.47 28.31 -0.83
C SER A 62 6.87 28.52 -2.31
N ASP A 63 8.10 28.95 -2.57
CA ASP A 63 8.58 29.18 -3.95
C ASP A 63 8.67 27.89 -4.77
N PHE A 64 8.87 26.74 -4.12
CA PHE A 64 8.80 25.45 -4.77
C PHE A 64 7.37 25.06 -5.11
N PHE A 65 6.40 25.31 -4.22
CA PHE A 65 5.02 24.83 -4.40
C PHE A 65 4.12 25.78 -5.21
N LYS A 66 4.37 27.09 -5.16
CA LYS A 66 3.59 28.13 -5.87
C LYS A 66 3.37 27.80 -7.37
N PRO A 67 4.38 27.39 -8.15
CA PRO A 67 4.21 27.17 -9.59
C PRO A 67 3.26 26.01 -9.93
N PHE A 68 3.04 25.08 -9.00
CA PHE A 68 2.20 23.90 -9.20
C PHE A 68 0.73 24.12 -8.79
N LEU A 69 0.40 25.30 -8.24
CA LEU A 69 -0.99 25.63 -7.93
C LEU A 69 -1.76 25.92 -9.23
N THR A 70 -2.68 25.02 -9.57
CA THR A 70 -3.59 25.19 -10.71
C THR A 70 -4.91 25.76 -10.20
N GLY A 71 -5.09 27.07 -10.27
CA GLY A 71 -6.34 27.71 -9.89
C GLY A 71 -6.24 29.22 -9.68
N PRO A 72 -7.38 29.91 -9.45
CA PRO A 72 -7.40 31.36 -9.27
C PRO A 72 -6.93 31.82 -7.89
N LYS A 73 -6.72 30.90 -6.95
CA LYS A 73 -6.36 31.21 -5.56
C LYS A 73 -4.88 31.57 -5.47
N THR A 74 -4.57 32.60 -4.69
CA THR A 74 -3.20 32.87 -4.28
C THR A 74 -2.69 31.74 -3.37
N PHE A 75 -1.37 31.58 -3.29
CA PHE A 75 -0.77 30.57 -2.41
C PHE A 75 -1.18 30.78 -0.94
N ALA A 76 -1.29 32.02 -0.48
CA ALA A 76 -1.72 32.32 0.89
C ALA A 76 -3.15 31.82 1.16
N GLN A 77 -4.10 32.10 0.26
CA GLN A 77 -5.48 31.62 0.36
C GLN A 77 -5.55 30.09 0.32
N TYR A 78 -4.76 29.47 -0.56
CA TYR A 78 -4.66 28.02 -0.63
C TYR A 78 -4.18 27.41 0.69
N MET A 79 -3.13 27.97 1.28
CA MET A 79 -2.60 27.48 2.56
C MET A 79 -3.56 27.69 3.73
N GLU A 80 -4.30 28.80 3.75
CA GLU A 80 -5.34 29.04 4.75
C GLU A 80 -6.43 27.96 4.69
N GLU A 81 -6.87 27.60 3.48
CA GLU A 81 -7.85 26.53 3.29
C GLU A 81 -7.29 25.15 3.61
N MET A 82 -6.08 24.82 3.15
CA MET A 82 -5.47 23.50 3.37
C MET A 82 -5.24 23.21 4.86
N ARG A 83 -5.10 24.25 5.68
CA ARG A 83 -4.99 24.13 7.14
C ARG A 83 -6.31 23.76 7.83
N LYS A 84 -7.46 24.05 7.21
CA LYS A 84 -8.77 23.72 7.78
C LYS A 84 -8.95 22.20 7.82
N ASP A 85 -9.51 21.72 8.93
CA ASP A 85 -9.81 20.30 9.10
C ASP A 85 -10.82 19.85 8.03
N GLY A 86 -10.62 18.65 7.49
CA GLY A 86 -11.48 18.13 6.43
C GLY A 86 -11.27 18.75 5.04
N THR A 87 -10.32 19.67 4.83
CA THR A 87 -9.99 20.13 3.48
C THR A 87 -9.30 19.04 2.69
N TRP A 88 -9.83 18.73 1.50
CA TRP A 88 -9.33 17.67 0.63
C TRP A 88 -7.92 18.01 0.14
N ALA A 89 -7.05 17.00 0.20
CA ALA A 89 -5.65 17.07 -0.24
C ALA A 89 -5.44 16.20 -1.48
N GLY A 90 -4.41 16.52 -2.27
CA GLY A 90 -4.09 15.81 -3.51
C GLY A 90 -2.60 15.66 -3.75
N ASN A 91 -2.21 15.66 -5.03
CA ASN A 91 -0.84 15.38 -5.45
C ASN A 91 0.18 16.40 -4.90
N LEU A 92 -0.22 17.67 -4.77
CA LEU A 92 0.65 18.71 -4.21
C LEU A 92 1.01 18.41 -2.75
N GLU A 93 0.02 17.99 -1.95
CA GLU A 93 0.23 17.58 -0.56
C GLU A 93 1.01 16.27 -0.48
N LEU A 94 0.82 15.32 -1.40
CA LEU A 94 1.63 14.09 -1.43
C LEU A 94 3.11 14.39 -1.69
N GLN A 95 3.42 15.31 -2.61
CA GLN A 95 4.79 15.77 -2.81
C GLN A 95 5.35 16.41 -1.54
N ALA A 96 4.56 17.25 -0.86
CA ALA A 96 4.95 17.84 0.40
C ALA A 96 5.11 16.83 1.55
N VAL A 97 4.27 15.78 1.60
CA VAL A 97 4.42 14.66 2.55
C VAL A 97 5.77 13.99 2.34
N SER A 98 6.09 13.62 1.10
CA SER A 98 7.34 12.95 0.77
C SER A 98 8.54 13.78 1.26
N LEU A 99 8.59 15.06 0.89
CA LEU A 99 9.68 15.96 1.26
C LEU A 99 9.75 16.24 2.77
N ALA A 100 8.63 16.51 3.44
CA ALA A 100 8.60 16.87 4.86
C ALA A 100 8.91 15.70 5.81
N TYR A 101 8.61 14.46 5.38
CA TYR A 101 8.82 13.25 6.17
C TYR A 101 10.00 12.41 5.73
N HIS A 102 10.68 12.79 4.64
CA HIS A 102 11.78 12.04 4.05
C HIS A 102 11.38 10.58 3.76
N VAL A 103 10.30 10.42 3.00
CA VAL A 103 9.75 9.12 2.57
C VAL A 103 9.42 9.14 1.09
N ASN A 104 9.50 8.01 0.41
CA ASN A 104 8.91 7.82 -0.90
C ASN A 104 7.46 7.33 -0.77
N ILE A 105 6.64 7.56 -1.79
CA ILE A 105 5.22 7.21 -1.75
C ILE A 105 4.89 6.39 -3.00
N ARG A 106 4.27 5.22 -2.81
CA ARG A 106 3.64 4.45 -3.88
C ARG A 106 2.13 4.52 -3.77
N ILE A 107 1.46 4.89 -4.85
CA ILE A 107 0.00 5.01 -4.90
C ILE A 107 -0.56 3.94 -5.82
N HIS A 108 -1.33 3.02 -5.23
CA HIS A 108 -2.02 1.94 -5.92
C HIS A 108 -3.40 2.41 -6.39
N GLN A 109 -3.75 2.07 -7.63
CA GLN A 109 -5.03 2.45 -8.23
C GLN A 109 -5.69 1.26 -8.91
N LEU A 110 -7.02 1.28 -8.98
CA LEU A 110 -7.80 0.27 -9.66
C LEU A 110 -7.56 0.33 -11.18
N GLN A 111 -7.16 -0.79 -11.78
CA GLN A 111 -6.98 -0.97 -13.23
C GLN A 111 -6.02 0.04 -13.89
N GLN A 112 -5.19 0.71 -13.10
CA GLN A 112 -4.15 1.60 -13.55
C GLN A 112 -2.82 1.12 -12.98
N PRO A 113 -1.69 1.39 -13.64
CA PRO A 113 -0.38 1.26 -13.01
C PRO A 113 -0.36 2.03 -11.68
N TRP A 114 0.40 1.55 -10.71
CA TRP A 114 0.76 2.42 -9.59
C TRP A 114 1.62 3.58 -10.09
N TYR A 115 1.59 4.69 -9.36
CA TYR A 115 2.51 5.79 -9.58
C TYR A 115 3.32 6.06 -8.31
N ASP A 116 4.57 6.46 -8.51
CA ASP A 116 5.54 6.65 -7.44
C ASP A 116 5.92 8.12 -7.34
N ILE A 117 6.01 8.62 -6.11
CA ILE A 117 6.69 9.86 -5.75
C ILE A 117 8.00 9.45 -5.09
N CYS A 118 9.09 9.55 -5.86
CA CYS A 118 10.42 9.15 -5.44
C CYS A 118 11.32 10.39 -5.38
N ASN A 119 11.58 10.88 -4.16
CA ASN A 119 12.44 12.05 -3.94
C ASN A 119 13.81 11.65 -3.34
N PHE A 120 13.96 10.41 -2.87
CA PHE A 120 15.14 9.96 -2.15
C PHE A 120 15.49 8.51 -2.53
N GLU A 121 16.77 8.22 -2.76
CA GLU A 121 17.22 6.86 -3.11
C GLU A 121 17.12 5.89 -1.91
N ASP A 122 17.42 6.39 -0.71
CA ASP A 122 17.64 5.54 0.48
C ASP A 122 16.48 5.55 1.48
N ALA A 123 15.39 6.25 1.17
CA ALA A 123 14.29 6.46 2.09
C ALA A 123 13.32 5.28 2.16
N GLU A 124 12.62 5.20 3.29
CA GLU A 124 11.49 4.30 3.46
C GLU A 124 10.34 4.68 2.52
N TRP A 125 9.58 3.68 2.10
CA TRP A 125 8.39 3.77 1.29
C TRP A 125 7.13 3.66 2.14
N ILE A 126 6.16 4.51 1.83
CA ILE A 126 4.78 4.38 2.30
C ILE A 126 3.86 4.07 1.12
N HIS A 127 2.86 3.23 1.35
CA HIS A 127 1.96 2.77 0.30
C HIS A 127 0.54 3.25 0.60
N LEU A 128 -0.09 3.88 -0.40
CA LEU A 128 -1.46 4.36 -0.34
C LEU A 128 -2.30 3.70 -1.44
N ALA A 129 -3.60 3.56 -1.23
CA ALA A 129 -4.55 3.19 -2.27
C ALA A 129 -5.45 4.37 -2.55
N PHE A 130 -5.66 4.69 -3.83
CA PHE A 130 -6.58 5.72 -4.25
C PHE A 130 -7.81 5.11 -4.92
N HIS A 131 -8.98 5.44 -4.38
CA HIS A 131 -10.28 4.86 -4.70
C HIS A 131 -11.18 5.89 -5.37
N ASP A 132 -11.81 5.50 -6.48
CA ASP A 132 -12.87 6.23 -7.18
C ASP A 132 -12.62 7.74 -7.33
N TYR A 133 -11.35 8.11 -7.54
CA TYR A 133 -10.86 9.48 -7.65
C TYR A 133 -11.16 10.41 -6.47
N ARG A 134 -11.50 9.85 -5.30
CA ARG A 134 -12.03 10.63 -4.17
C ARG A 134 -11.49 10.25 -2.80
N HIS A 135 -11.01 9.02 -2.61
CA HIS A 135 -10.66 8.54 -1.27
C HIS A 135 -9.30 7.85 -1.24
N TYR A 136 -8.49 8.18 -0.23
CA TYR A 136 -7.25 7.49 0.06
C TYR A 136 -7.42 6.52 1.22
N SER A 137 -6.89 5.31 1.08
CA SER A 137 -6.69 4.37 2.19
C SER A 137 -5.22 4.01 2.34
N SER A 138 -4.85 3.50 3.51
CA SER A 138 -3.51 2.98 3.76
C SER A 138 -3.36 1.60 3.11
N VAL A 139 -2.19 1.30 2.55
CA VAL A 139 -1.85 -0.02 2.02
C VAL A 139 -0.70 -0.58 2.83
N ARG A 140 -0.92 -1.72 3.48
CA ARG A 140 0.08 -2.36 4.34
C ARG A 140 0.46 -3.71 3.79
N ARG A 141 1.65 -4.18 4.14
CA ARG A 141 1.97 -5.61 4.11
C ARG A 141 0.92 -6.38 4.90
N LEU A 142 0.50 -7.56 4.42
CA LEU A 142 -0.53 -8.35 5.09
C LEU A 142 -0.16 -8.71 6.53
N ARG A 143 1.12 -9.06 6.78
CA ARG A 143 1.62 -9.31 8.14
C ARG A 143 1.52 -8.11 9.10
N HIS A 144 1.45 -6.88 8.58
CA HIS A 144 1.35 -5.66 9.36
C HIS A 144 -0.04 -5.03 9.29
N LEU A 145 -1.00 -5.66 8.61
CA LEU A 145 -2.31 -5.07 8.30
C LEU A 145 -3.08 -4.68 9.57
N PHE A 146 -2.95 -5.48 10.63
CA PHE A 146 -3.58 -5.25 11.94
C PHE A 146 -2.58 -4.79 13.02
N SER A 147 -1.33 -4.56 12.63
CA SER A 147 -0.31 -4.06 13.56
C SER A 147 -0.56 -2.60 13.90
N LYS A 148 -0.25 -2.23 15.15
CA LYS A 148 -0.17 -0.83 15.60
C LYS A 148 1.19 -0.20 15.30
N LEU A 149 2.11 -0.92 14.68
CA LEU A 149 3.41 -0.38 14.26
C LEU A 149 3.27 0.41 12.95
N PRO A 150 4.18 1.38 12.71
CA PRO A 150 4.31 2.03 11.40
C PRO A 150 4.48 0.99 10.28
N ALA A 151 3.94 1.31 9.10
CA ALA A 151 4.02 0.46 7.91
C ALA A 151 5.12 0.93 6.94
N LYS A 152 6.21 1.50 7.46
CA LYS A 152 7.34 1.91 6.62
C LYS A 152 8.03 0.66 6.04
N HIS A 153 8.37 0.72 4.75
CA HIS A 153 8.99 -0.38 4.02
C HIS A 153 10.28 0.07 3.33
N ARG A 154 11.31 -0.78 3.32
CA ARG A 154 12.46 -0.59 2.44
C ARG A 154 12.28 -1.47 1.21
N GLU A 155 12.24 -0.88 0.02
CA GLU A 155 12.18 -1.68 -1.21
C GLU A 155 13.46 -2.50 -1.37
N VAL A 156 13.28 -3.78 -1.68
CA VAL A 156 14.39 -4.69 -1.96
C VAL A 156 14.70 -4.61 -3.45
N PRO A 157 15.97 -4.38 -3.87
CA PRO A 157 16.36 -4.41 -5.27
C PRO A 157 15.89 -5.68 -5.97
N HIS A 158 15.52 -5.56 -7.25
CA HIS A 158 14.99 -6.69 -8.00
C HIS A 158 16.00 -7.84 -8.09
N GLU A 159 17.29 -7.52 -8.14
CA GLU A 159 18.42 -8.44 -8.24
C GLU A 159 18.47 -9.34 -7.01
N VAL A 160 18.38 -8.74 -5.82
CA VAL A 160 18.34 -9.45 -4.53
C VAL A 160 17.06 -10.30 -4.46
N ARG A 161 15.91 -9.74 -4.84
CA ARG A 161 14.64 -10.51 -4.87
C ARG A 161 14.67 -11.66 -5.87
N SER A 162 15.33 -11.51 -7.00
CA SER A 162 15.44 -12.52 -8.05
C SER A 162 16.25 -13.71 -7.58
N VAL A 163 17.37 -13.47 -6.90
CA VAL A 163 18.19 -14.53 -6.29
C VAL A 163 17.37 -15.30 -5.24
N VAL A 164 16.77 -14.59 -4.29
CA VAL A 164 15.93 -15.20 -3.23
C VAL A 164 14.71 -15.90 -3.83
N GLY A 165 14.13 -15.36 -4.91
CA GLY A 165 12.97 -15.92 -5.59
C GLY A 165 13.26 -17.26 -6.26
N LYS A 166 14.46 -17.41 -6.85
CA LYS A 166 14.91 -18.69 -7.41
C LYS A 166 15.11 -19.73 -6.31
N GLU A 167 15.78 -19.36 -5.23
CA GLU A 167 16.01 -20.25 -4.07
C GLU A 167 14.69 -20.69 -3.42
N LEU A 168 13.74 -19.76 -3.24
CA LEU A 168 12.40 -20.05 -2.72
C LEU A 168 11.62 -20.98 -3.64
N ALA A 169 11.70 -20.76 -4.96
CA ALA A 169 11.05 -21.59 -5.97
C ALA A 169 11.54 -23.04 -5.93
N GLU A 170 12.87 -23.21 -5.91
CA GLU A 170 13.53 -24.52 -5.87
C GLU A 170 13.21 -25.27 -4.57
N ARG A 171 13.38 -24.63 -3.41
CA ARG A 171 13.14 -25.26 -2.09
C ARG A 171 11.70 -25.72 -1.90
N ASN A 172 10.73 -24.99 -2.43
CA ASN A 172 9.30 -25.23 -2.19
C ASN A 172 8.58 -25.89 -3.38
N ARG A 173 9.31 -26.19 -4.47
CA ARG A 173 8.75 -26.75 -5.71
C ARG A 173 7.59 -25.91 -6.25
N ILE A 174 7.75 -24.59 -6.26
CA ILE A 174 6.83 -23.63 -6.85
C ILE A 174 7.51 -22.91 -8.02
N THR A 175 6.73 -22.31 -8.91
CA THR A 175 7.29 -21.52 -10.01
C THR A 175 8.00 -20.27 -9.49
N TYR A 176 9.01 -19.78 -10.23
CA TYR A 176 9.65 -18.49 -9.93
C TYR A 176 8.62 -17.34 -9.85
N ARG A 177 7.59 -17.36 -10.69
CA ARG A 177 6.51 -16.37 -10.65
C ARG A 177 5.75 -16.41 -9.33
N GLN A 178 5.42 -17.61 -8.82
CA GLN A 178 4.79 -17.78 -7.52
C GLN A 178 5.72 -17.34 -6.38
N ALA A 179 7.00 -17.70 -6.44
CA ALA A 179 8.02 -17.24 -5.49
C ALA A 179 8.12 -15.71 -5.44
N MET A 180 8.11 -15.05 -6.60
CA MET A 180 8.15 -13.59 -6.68
C MET A 180 6.88 -12.92 -6.16
N LEU A 181 5.70 -13.55 -6.26
CA LEU A 181 4.47 -13.03 -5.63
C LEU A 181 4.60 -13.01 -4.10
N ILE A 182 5.21 -14.04 -3.51
CA ILE A 182 5.45 -14.15 -2.06
C ILE A 182 6.46 -13.11 -1.60
N LEU A 183 7.57 -12.96 -2.34
CA LEU A 183 8.61 -11.98 -2.02
C LEU A 183 8.16 -10.54 -2.23
N ASN A 184 7.30 -10.29 -3.22
CA ASN A 184 6.71 -8.97 -3.39
C ASN A 184 5.83 -8.57 -2.21
N GLY A 185 5.43 -9.53 -1.35
CA GLY A 185 4.63 -9.35 -0.15
C GLY A 185 5.36 -9.30 1.18
N THR A 186 6.68 -9.46 1.21
CA THR A 186 7.45 -9.68 2.45
C THR A 186 8.80 -8.97 2.39
N ASP A 187 9.27 -8.42 3.52
CA ASP A 187 10.65 -7.90 3.67
C ASP A 187 11.49 -8.96 4.38
N TYR A 188 12.73 -9.19 3.90
CA TYR A 188 13.92 -9.99 4.34
C TYR A 188 13.80 -11.21 5.30
N ASP A 189 12.69 -11.41 6.00
CA ASP A 189 12.38 -12.53 6.88
C ASP A 189 11.44 -13.52 6.17
N TRP A 190 12.06 -14.44 5.45
CA TRP A 190 11.40 -15.49 4.66
C TRP A 190 10.80 -16.61 5.53
N SER A 191 11.16 -16.69 6.81
CA SER A 191 10.66 -17.74 7.72
C SER A 191 9.15 -17.66 7.94
N ARG A 192 8.60 -16.43 7.98
CA ARG A 192 7.15 -16.15 8.12
C ARG A 192 6.42 -16.00 6.78
N SER A 193 7.16 -15.98 5.68
CA SER A 193 6.62 -15.84 4.31
C SER A 193 6.08 -17.18 3.77
N LEU A 194 6.41 -18.29 4.42
CA LEU A 194 5.90 -19.64 4.12
C LEU A 194 4.49 -19.87 4.69
N ASP A 195 4.12 -19.24 5.81
CA ASP A 195 2.73 -19.25 6.31
C ASP A 195 1.78 -18.61 5.29
N TYR A 196 2.28 -17.59 4.57
CA TYR A 196 1.58 -16.93 3.47
C TYR A 196 1.40 -17.82 2.22
N LEU A 197 2.28 -18.81 1.98
CA LEU A 197 2.13 -19.83 0.93
C LEU A 197 1.05 -20.86 1.25
N GLY A 198 0.93 -21.27 2.52
CA GLY A 198 -0.18 -22.11 2.99
C GLY A 198 -1.53 -21.38 2.90
N LEU A 199 -1.49 -20.05 3.05
CA LEU A 199 -2.61 -19.15 2.83
C LEU A 199 -2.95 -18.97 1.34
N VAL A 200 -1.98 -18.66 0.47
CA VAL A 200 -2.22 -18.16 -0.91
C VAL A 200 -2.09 -19.21 -2.01
N CYS A 201 -1.37 -20.31 -1.82
CA CYS A 201 -1.01 -21.17 -2.95
C CYS A 201 -1.45 -22.63 -2.91
N LYS A 202 -2.03 -23.22 -1.85
CA LYS A 202 -2.33 -24.67 -1.90
C LYS A 202 -3.68 -25.11 -1.31
N HIS A 203 -4.65 -25.23 -2.21
CA HIS A 203 -5.44 -26.46 -2.40
C HIS A 203 -4.61 -27.56 -3.11
N GLY A 204 -3.45 -27.92 -2.56
CA GLY A 204 -2.65 -28.97 -3.18
C GLY A 204 -1.48 -29.37 -2.33
N THR A 205 -1.69 -30.37 -1.47
CA THR A 205 -0.71 -31.07 -0.61
C THR A 205 -0.36 -30.40 0.72
N ASP A 206 -1.20 -30.69 1.71
CA ASP A 206 -0.90 -30.96 3.12
C ASP A 206 0.32 -30.24 3.74
N VAL A 207 0.07 -29.10 4.37
CA VAL A 207 0.97 -28.49 5.35
C VAL A 207 0.33 -28.72 6.71
N THR A 208 0.98 -29.54 7.53
CA THR A 208 0.51 -29.92 8.86
C THR A 208 0.37 -28.69 9.78
N LYS A 209 -0.73 -28.65 10.53
CA LYS A 209 -1.33 -27.54 11.29
C LYS A 209 -0.50 -26.97 12.48
N THR A 210 0.78 -26.70 12.32
CA THR A 210 1.63 -26.16 13.39
C THR A 210 2.61 -25.17 12.76
N SER A 211 2.40 -23.85 12.75
CA SER A 211 2.33 -23.00 13.95
C SER A 211 1.77 -21.59 13.66
N LEU A 212 0.48 -21.45 13.34
CA LEU A 212 -0.14 -20.12 13.20
C LEU A 212 -0.56 -19.55 14.57
N ASN A 213 -0.26 -18.27 14.83
CA ASN A 213 -0.76 -17.53 15.99
C ASN A 213 -2.25 -17.17 15.85
N ARG A 214 -2.87 -16.61 16.89
CA ARG A 214 -4.31 -16.36 16.92
C ARG A 214 -4.77 -15.35 15.85
N ALA A 215 -4.02 -14.28 15.64
CA ALA A 215 -4.34 -13.26 14.64
C ALA A 215 -4.20 -13.81 13.21
N GLU A 216 -3.16 -14.62 12.96
CA GLU A 216 -2.94 -15.30 11.69
C GLU A 216 -4.04 -16.32 11.38
N LYS A 217 -4.54 -17.04 12.40
CA LYS A 217 -5.68 -17.96 12.26
C LYS A 217 -6.98 -17.23 11.95
N GLU A 218 -7.20 -16.05 12.54
CA GLU A 218 -8.38 -15.23 12.29
C GLU A 218 -8.33 -14.62 10.88
N GLU A 219 -7.16 -14.14 10.43
CA GLU A 219 -7.00 -13.61 9.08
C GLU A 219 -7.07 -14.71 8.00
N LEU A 220 -6.51 -15.89 8.27
CA LEU A 220 -6.70 -17.07 7.41
C LEU A 220 -8.18 -17.43 7.25
N LYS A 221 -8.94 -17.47 8.35
CA LYS A 221 -10.39 -17.73 8.28
C LYS A 221 -11.12 -16.66 7.46
N ARG A 222 -10.73 -15.39 7.61
CA ARG A 222 -11.33 -14.27 6.87
C ARG A 222 -11.02 -14.34 5.37
N LEU A 223 -9.76 -14.59 5.01
CA LEU A 223 -9.32 -14.74 3.61
C LEU A 223 -9.96 -15.99 2.95
N GLN A 224 -10.08 -17.10 3.69
CA GLN A 224 -10.78 -18.30 3.22
C GLN A 224 -12.28 -18.06 3.00
N GLN A 225 -12.94 -17.30 3.88
CA GLN A 225 -14.34 -16.90 3.68
C GLN A 225 -14.49 -15.97 2.46
N PHE A 226 -13.55 -15.06 2.25
CA PHE A 226 -13.50 -14.18 1.08
C PHE A 226 -13.38 -14.99 -0.24
N TRP A 227 -12.55 -16.04 -0.28
CA TRP A 227 -12.41 -16.89 -1.47
C TRP A 227 -13.56 -17.89 -1.66
N LYS A 228 -14.17 -18.42 -0.60
CA LYS A 228 -15.38 -19.26 -0.73
C LYS A 228 -16.57 -18.52 -1.36
N GLN A 229 -16.55 -17.19 -1.35
CA GLN A 229 -17.60 -16.34 -1.93
C GLN A 229 -17.27 -15.84 -3.35
N GLY A 230 -16.13 -16.24 -3.95
CA GLY A 230 -15.72 -15.82 -5.29
C GLY A 230 -14.95 -16.91 -6.01
N SER A 231 -15.52 -17.39 -7.12
CA SER A 231 -15.02 -18.45 -8.00
C SER A 231 -13.51 -18.40 -8.27
N GLU A 232 -12.89 -19.58 -8.34
CA GLU A 232 -11.46 -19.78 -8.65
C GLU A 232 -11.03 -19.05 -9.94
N PRO A 233 -9.77 -18.58 -10.03
CA PRO A 233 -9.28 -17.89 -11.21
C PRO A 233 -8.94 -18.87 -12.35
N SER A 234 -9.45 -18.58 -13.55
CA SER A 234 -8.85 -19.08 -14.79
C SER A 234 -7.60 -18.28 -15.14
N ASP A 235 -6.56 -19.00 -15.53
CA ASP A 235 -5.23 -18.51 -15.89
C ASP A 235 -5.30 -17.67 -17.19
N SER A 236 -5.27 -16.34 -17.10
CA SER A 236 -4.88 -15.50 -18.24
C SER A 236 -4.45 -14.09 -17.82
N GLY A 237 -3.18 -13.77 -18.10
CA GLY A 237 -2.70 -12.43 -18.46
C GLY A 237 -2.53 -11.39 -17.35
N ILE A 238 -1.32 -11.26 -16.79
CA ILE A 238 -0.81 -9.97 -16.27
C ILE A 238 0.47 -9.68 -17.02
N VAL A 239 0.40 -8.73 -17.96
CA VAL A 239 1.54 -8.19 -18.71
C VAL A 239 2.09 -6.99 -17.93
N GLN A 240 3.38 -7.01 -17.60
CA GLN A 240 4.10 -5.83 -17.10
C GLN A 240 4.64 -5.05 -18.30
N HIS A 241 4.23 -3.78 -18.46
CA HIS A 241 4.92 -2.85 -19.35
C HIS A 241 5.87 -1.96 -18.53
N ARG A 242 7.17 -2.04 -18.83
CA ARG A 242 8.14 -0.97 -18.54
C ARG A 242 7.96 0.08 -19.64
N LEU A 243 7.75 1.33 -19.26
CA LEU A 243 8.06 2.46 -20.12
C LEU A 243 9.39 3.05 -19.63
N SER A 244 10.40 2.96 -20.48
CA SER A 244 11.58 3.82 -20.43
C SER A 244 11.32 5.01 -21.36
N ILE A 245 11.73 6.18 -20.87
CA ILE A 245 11.68 7.56 -21.42
C ILE A 245 11.26 7.67 -22.90
#